data_AF-A0A379V1C0-F1
#
_entry.id   AF-A0A379V1C0-F1
#
_cell.length_a   1.000
_cell.length_b   1.000
_cell.length_c   1.000
_cell.angle_alpha   90.00
_cell.angle_beta   90.00
_cell.angle_gamma   90.00
#
_symmetry.space_group_name_H-M   'P 1'
#
loop_
_entity.id
_entity.type
_entity.pdbx_description
1 polymer ?
#
loop_
_entity_poly.entity_id
_entity_poly.type
_entity_poly.pdbx_seq_one_letter_code
_entity_poly.pdbx_strand_id
1 'polypeptide(L)'
;MTEWQPLSVTPLADVLKQCAVPPALPGNRIPGGVVWTLAFAPLIGYALEMWTAGLSGMEFEEAYAAVTEGQYWFITLILNIALGYLDERRLRKSGVDTAAFGWLAWLVPFYLWRRAKALGQKPAYFWVWLVMLILVLLTA
;
A
#
# COMPACT_ATOMS: atom_id res chain seq x y z
N MET A 1 -15.27 -33.41 31.71
CA MET A 1 -13.98 -32.82 31.28
C MET A 1 -13.69 -33.33 29.89
N THR A 2 -13.36 -32.48 28.92
CA THR A 2 -12.92 -32.95 27.60
C THR A 2 -11.56 -33.62 27.78
N GLU A 3 -11.52 -34.94 27.59
CA GLU A 3 -10.28 -35.70 27.59
C GLU A 3 -9.36 -35.18 26.47
N TRP A 4 -8.07 -35.10 26.77
CA TRP A 4 -7.08 -34.78 25.75
C TRP A 4 -7.09 -35.89 24.69
N GLN A 5 -7.26 -35.49 23.44
CA GLN A 5 -7.20 -36.40 22.29
C GLN A 5 -6.14 -35.93 21.31
N PRO A 6 -5.38 -36.85 20.70
CA PRO A 6 -4.40 -36.50 19.68
C PRO A 6 -5.08 -35.84 18.48
N LEU A 7 -4.45 -34.83 17.88
CA LEU A 7 -5.01 -34.06 16.77
C LEU A 7 -5.50 -34.95 15.62
N SER A 8 -4.80 -36.06 15.35
CA SER A 8 -5.09 -37.02 14.28
C SER A 8 -6.45 -37.72 14.37
N VAL A 9 -7.04 -37.81 15.56
CA VAL A 9 -8.37 -38.42 15.78
C VAL A 9 -9.49 -37.38 15.89
N THR A 10 -9.15 -36.10 15.81
CA THR A 10 -10.15 -35.03 15.81
C THR A 10 -10.68 -34.78 14.41
N PRO A 11 -11.93 -34.30 14.25
CA PRO A 11 -12.49 -33.88 12.96
C PRO A 11 -11.65 -32.79 12.26
N LEU A 12 -10.84 -32.06 13.04
CA LEU A 12 -9.95 -31.00 12.56
C LEU A 12 -8.80 -31.57 11.70
N ALA A 13 -8.41 -32.83 11.89
CA ALA A 13 -7.40 -33.48 11.06
C ALA A 13 -7.83 -33.59 9.58
N ASP A 14 -9.10 -33.89 9.32
CA ASP A 14 -9.58 -34.04 7.95
C ASP A 14 -9.70 -32.70 7.23
N VAL A 15 -10.05 -31.64 7.96
CA VAL A 15 -10.00 -30.25 7.45
C VAL A 15 -8.57 -29.84 7.11
N LEU A 16 -7.60 -30.16 7.97
CA LEU A 16 -6.19 -29.84 7.73
C LEU A 16 -5.58 -30.62 6.55
N LYS A 17 -5.95 -31.90 6.37
CA LYS A 17 -5.52 -32.70 5.20
C LYS A 17 -6.02 -32.13 3.87
N GLN A 18 -7.16 -31.43 3.88
CA GLN A 18 -7.73 -30.79 2.70
C GLN A 18 -7.14 -29.39 2.43
N CYS A 19 -6.50 -28.77 3.43
CA CYS A 19 -5.83 -27.48 3.28
C CYS A 19 -4.43 -27.65 2.68
N ALA A 20 -4.29 -27.41 1.37
CA ALA A 20 -2.99 -27.37 0.70
C ALA A 20 -2.16 -26.11 1.06
N VAL A 21 -2.80 -25.05 1.57
CA VAL A 21 -2.18 -23.76 1.89
C VAL A 21 -2.66 -23.30 3.27
N PRO A 22 -1.79 -22.76 4.13
CA PRO A 22 -2.20 -22.20 5.42
C PRO A 22 -3.22 -21.07 5.23
N PRO A 23 -4.18 -20.91 6.16
CA PRO A 23 -5.16 -19.83 6.09
C PRO A 23 -4.46 -18.46 6.13
N ALA A 24 -5.04 -17.49 5.41
CA ALA A 24 -4.53 -16.12 5.38
C ALA A 24 -4.47 -15.52 6.80
N LEU A 25 -3.47 -14.68 7.05
CA LEU A 25 -3.41 -13.94 8.30
C LEU A 25 -4.64 -13.03 8.43
N PRO A 26 -5.25 -12.94 9.62
CA PRO A 26 -6.37 -12.02 9.83
C PRO A 26 -5.88 -10.59 9.58
N GLY A 27 -6.71 -9.78 8.91
CA GLY A 27 -6.31 -8.44 8.46
C GLY A 27 -5.76 -7.53 9.56
N ASN A 28 -6.19 -7.70 10.81
CA ASN A 28 -5.69 -6.95 11.96
C ASN A 28 -4.26 -7.32 12.40
N ARG A 29 -3.70 -8.44 11.92
CA ARG A 29 -2.31 -8.88 12.18
C ARG A 29 -1.34 -8.51 11.07
N ILE A 30 -1.83 -7.99 9.95
CA ILE A 30 -0.98 -7.57 8.83
C ILE A 30 -0.46 -6.15 9.13
N PRO A 31 0.87 -5.94 9.20
CA PRO A 31 1.43 -4.64 9.55
C PRO A 31 1.09 -3.59 8.49
N GLY A 32 0.59 -2.43 8.94
CA GLY A 32 0.15 -1.35 8.06
C GLY A 32 1.24 -0.40 7.58
N GLY A 33 2.52 -0.65 7.88
CA GLY A 33 3.59 0.33 7.63
C GLY A 33 3.66 0.82 6.18
N VAL A 34 3.63 -0.10 5.22
CA VAL A 34 3.78 0.25 3.79
C VAL A 34 2.55 0.97 3.25
N VAL A 35 1.35 0.47 3.58
CA VAL A 35 0.11 1.14 3.14
C VAL A 35 -0.01 2.54 3.73
N TRP A 36 0.51 2.78 4.94
CA TRP A 36 0.58 4.12 5.52
C TRP A 36 1.61 4.98 4.82
N THR A 37 2.81 4.47 4.51
CA THR A 37 3.76 5.20 3.66
C THR A 37 3.15 5.55 2.30
N LEU A 38 2.43 4.61 1.69
CA LEU A 38 1.71 4.82 0.44
C LEU A 38 0.62 5.90 0.60
N ALA A 39 -0.10 5.94 1.73
CA ALA A 39 -1.09 6.98 2.01
C ALA A 39 -0.49 8.39 2.05
N PHE A 40 0.77 8.53 2.47
CA PHE A 40 1.52 9.80 2.45
C PHE A 40 2.32 10.00 1.15
N ALA A 41 2.21 9.10 0.18
CA ALA A 41 2.99 9.16 -1.07
C ALA A 41 2.82 10.47 -1.85
N PRO A 42 1.65 11.15 -1.92
CA PRO A 42 1.57 12.45 -2.59
C PRO A 42 2.52 13.48 -1.98
N LEU A 43 2.53 13.59 -0.65
CA LEU A 43 3.38 14.55 0.06
C LEU A 43 4.86 14.16 -0.02
N ILE A 44 5.17 12.88 0.15
CA ILE A 44 6.56 12.36 0.02
C ILE A 44 7.06 12.55 -1.41
N GLY A 45 6.21 12.29 -2.40
CA GLY A 45 6.51 12.47 -3.81
C GLY A 45 6.84 13.92 -4.13
N TYR A 46 6.00 14.87 -3.72
CA TYR A 46 6.27 16.30 -3.87
C TYR A 46 7.58 16.73 -3.22
N ALA A 47 7.87 16.26 -2.00
CA ALA A 47 9.14 16.54 -1.34
C ALA A 47 10.35 15.97 -2.11
N LEU A 48 10.22 14.77 -2.70
CA LEU A 48 11.25 14.17 -3.53
C LEU A 48 11.45 14.93 -4.84
N GLU A 49 10.38 15.40 -5.47
CA GLU A 49 10.44 16.22 -6.68
C GLU A 49 11.23 17.51 -6.42
N MET A 50 10.88 18.25 -5.36
CA MET A 50 11.62 19.44 -4.92
C MET A 50 13.07 19.14 -4.60
N TRP A 51 13.34 18.01 -3.93
CA TRP A 51 14.70 17.62 -3.61
C TRP A 51 15.52 17.31 -4.87
N THR A 52 14.95 16.58 -5.83
CA THR A 52 15.63 16.29 -7.10
C THR A 52 15.86 17.54 -7.95
N ALA A 53 14.90 18.47 -7.96
CA ALA A 53 15.06 19.76 -8.62
C ALA A 53 16.21 20.56 -8.00
N GLY A 54 16.27 20.66 -6.68
CA GLY A 54 17.38 21.33 -5.97
C GLY A 54 18.74 20.67 -6.19
N LEU A 55 18.81 19.34 -6.29
CA LEU A 55 20.06 18.62 -6.59
C LEU A 55 20.58 18.85 -8.01
N SER A 56 19.76 19.35 -8.92
CA SER A 56 20.18 19.69 -10.28
C SER A 56 20.98 21.00 -10.37
N GLY A 57 21.11 21.72 -9.25
CA GLY A 57 21.83 22.99 -9.15
C GLY A 57 20.99 24.21 -9.49
N MET A 58 19.67 24.03 -9.65
CA MET A 58 18.71 25.13 -9.80
C MET A 58 18.61 25.95 -8.52
N GLU A 59 18.47 27.26 -8.67
CA GLU A 59 18.07 28.14 -7.57
C GLU A 59 16.64 27.81 -7.13
N PHE A 60 16.26 28.20 -5.90
CA PHE A 60 14.99 27.78 -5.30
C PHE A 60 13.76 28.12 -6.15
N GLU A 61 13.70 29.34 -6.70
CA GLU A 61 12.57 29.78 -7.53
C GLU A 61 12.45 28.97 -8.84
N GLU A 62 13.58 28.65 -9.47
CA GLU A 62 13.62 27.83 -10.69
C GLU A 62 13.22 26.38 -10.40
N ALA A 63 13.73 25.81 -9.30
CA ALA A 63 13.37 24.48 -8.85
C ALA A 63 11.88 24.38 -8.52
N TYR A 64 11.34 25.38 -7.83
CA TYR A 64 9.92 25.48 -7.50
C TYR A 64 9.06 25.56 -8.76
N ALA A 65 9.40 26.45 -9.70
CA ALA A 65 8.71 26.57 -10.99
C ALA A 65 8.73 25.26 -11.79
N ALA A 66 9.87 24.56 -11.85
CA ALA A 66 9.98 23.30 -12.57
C ALA A 66 9.09 22.20 -11.96
N VAL A 67 8.95 22.16 -10.63
CA VAL A 67 8.08 21.20 -9.96
C VAL A 67 6.59 21.54 -10.15
N THR A 68 6.20 22.81 -10.05
CA THR A 68 4.80 23.26 -10.25
C THR A 68 4.35 23.12 -11.71
N GLU A 69 5.26 23.33 -12.68
CA GLU A 69 5.05 23.00 -14.10
C GLU A 69 4.97 21.49 -14.36
N GLY A 70 5.24 20.68 -13.34
CA GLY A 70 5.12 19.23 -13.39
C GLY A 70 6.29 18.55 -14.08
N GLN A 71 7.47 19.17 -14.22
CA GLN A 71 8.61 18.55 -14.92
C GLN A 71 9.10 17.25 -14.22
N TYR A 72 8.81 17.09 -12.94
CA TYR A 72 9.26 15.98 -12.10
C TYR A 72 8.14 14.99 -11.69
N TRP A 73 6.93 15.13 -12.23
CA TRP A 73 5.73 14.35 -11.85
C TRP A 73 5.93 12.82 -11.83
N PHE A 74 6.84 12.33 -12.69
CA PHE A 74 7.15 10.91 -12.82
C PHE A 74 7.78 10.32 -11.56
N ILE A 75 8.43 11.14 -10.72
CA ILE A 75 9.01 10.71 -9.44
C ILE A 75 7.91 10.25 -8.49
N THR A 76 6.87 11.07 -8.32
CA THR A 76 5.70 10.70 -7.52
C THR A 76 5.01 9.46 -8.09
N LEU A 77 4.89 9.34 -9.42
CA LEU A 77 4.32 8.15 -10.06
C LEU A 77 5.13 6.88 -9.72
N ILE A 78 6.45 6.91 -9.91
CA ILE A 78 7.34 5.77 -9.63
C ILE A 78 7.26 5.37 -8.15
N LEU A 79 7.26 6.35 -7.24
CA LEU A 79 7.12 6.10 -5.80
C LEU A 79 5.82 5.35 -5.49
N ASN A 80 4.70 5.80 -6.04
CA ASN A 80 3.38 5.19 -5.83
C ASN A 80 3.35 3.74 -6.34
N ILE A 81 3.86 3.49 -7.54
CA ILE A 81 3.91 2.13 -8.12
C ILE A 81 4.81 1.22 -7.27
N ALA A 82 6.00 1.70 -6.88
CA ALA A 82 6.95 0.93 -6.08
C ALA A 82 6.37 0.56 -4.70
N LEU A 83 5.74 1.51 -4.01
CA LEU A 83 5.09 1.27 -2.72
C LEU A 83 3.87 0.34 -2.86
N GLY A 84 3.06 0.50 -3.92
CA GLY A 84 1.93 -0.39 -4.20
C GLY A 84 2.36 -1.84 -4.43
N TYR A 85 3.41 -2.06 -5.23
CA TYR A 85 3.96 -3.39 -5.47
C TYR A 85 4.58 -4.00 -4.21
N LEU A 86 5.25 -3.17 -3.38
CA LEU A 86 5.84 -3.62 -2.14
C LEU A 86 4.78 -4.04 -1.11
N ASP A 87 3.67 -3.30 -1.00
CA ASP A 87 2.54 -3.68 -0.16
C ASP A 87 1.87 -4.97 -0.68
N GLU A 88 1.63 -5.09 -1.99
CA GLU A 88 1.08 -6.33 -2.59
C GLU A 88 1.96 -7.55 -2.28
N ARG A 89 3.29 -7.40 -2.43
CA ARG A 89 4.23 -8.48 -2.12
C ARG A 89 4.18 -8.90 -0.65
N ARG A 90 3.91 -7.97 0.28
CA ARG A 90 3.73 -8.27 1.72
C ARG A 90 2.37 -8.93 1.99
N LEU A 91 1.31 -8.51 1.31
CA LEU A 91 -0.01 -9.14 1.40
C LEU A 91 0.04 -10.59 0.91
N ARG A 92 0.67 -10.83 -0.23
CA ARG A 92 0.85 -12.18 -0.78
C ARG A 92 1.65 -13.09 0.16
N LYS A 93 2.70 -12.57 0.81
CA LYS A 93 3.45 -13.29 1.86
C LYS A 93 2.61 -13.62 3.09
N SER A 94 1.52 -12.89 3.32
CA SER A 94 0.59 -13.09 4.44
C SER A 94 -0.53 -14.08 4.11
N GLY A 95 -0.49 -14.73 2.94
CA GLY A 95 -1.52 -15.67 2.47
C GLY A 95 -2.77 -15.02 1.91
N VAL A 96 -2.78 -13.69 1.74
CA VAL A 96 -3.90 -12.96 1.12
C VAL A 96 -3.90 -13.21 -0.38
N ASP A 97 -5.04 -13.57 -0.96
CA ASP A 97 -5.20 -13.66 -2.41
C ASP A 97 -5.09 -12.26 -3.03
N THR A 98 -4.03 -12.04 -3.81
CA THR A 98 -3.77 -10.76 -4.46
C THR A 98 -4.03 -10.72 -5.96
N ALA A 99 -4.61 -11.77 -6.55
CA ALA A 99 -4.75 -11.91 -8.01
C ALA A 99 -5.40 -10.71 -8.69
N ALA A 100 -6.25 -9.98 -7.97
CA ALA A 100 -6.98 -8.85 -8.52
C ALA A 100 -6.41 -7.46 -8.10
N PHE A 101 -5.30 -7.39 -7.37
CA PHE A 101 -4.66 -6.12 -6.99
C PHE A 101 -3.60 -5.65 -7.98
N GLY A 102 -2.99 -6.54 -8.78
CA GLY A 102 -1.79 -6.22 -9.56
C GLY A 102 -1.93 -5.02 -10.51
N TRP A 103 -3.04 -4.93 -11.27
CA TRP A 103 -3.29 -3.77 -12.15
C TRP A 103 -3.72 -2.51 -11.39
N LEU A 104 -4.19 -2.66 -10.15
CA LEU A 104 -4.66 -1.55 -9.34
C LEU A 104 -3.54 -0.77 -8.68
N ALA A 105 -2.33 -1.33 -8.57
CA ALA A 105 -1.18 -0.59 -8.08
C ALA A 105 -0.89 0.70 -8.90
N TRP A 106 -1.38 0.76 -10.14
CA TRP A 106 -1.39 1.98 -10.97
C TRP A 106 -2.44 3.01 -10.56
N LEU A 107 -3.58 2.58 -10.02
CA LEU A 107 -4.67 3.45 -9.57
C LEU A 107 -4.75 3.42 -8.04
N VAL A 108 -3.81 4.14 -7.40
CA VAL A 108 -3.57 4.11 -5.95
C VAL A 108 -4.84 4.30 -5.10
N PRO A 109 -5.75 5.25 -5.38
CA PRO A 109 -6.97 5.39 -4.59
C PRO A 109 -7.82 4.11 -4.58
N PHE A 110 -8.00 3.50 -5.75
CA PHE A 110 -8.80 2.29 -5.87
C PHE A 110 -8.09 1.10 -5.23
N TYR A 111 -6.76 1.02 -5.36
CA TYR A 111 -5.94 0.02 -4.67
C TYR A 111 -6.14 0.06 -3.15
N LEU A 112 -5.97 1.25 -2.55
CA LEU A 112 -6.13 1.46 -1.11
C LEU A 112 -7.54 1.06 -0.66
N TRP A 113 -8.58 1.52 -1.37
CA TRP A 113 -9.96 1.17 -1.02
C TRP A 113 -10.22 -0.35 -1.11
N ARG A 114 -9.79 -1.00 -2.20
CA ARG A 114 -9.99 -2.44 -2.41
C ARG A 114 -9.24 -3.27 -1.37
N ARG A 115 -8.02 -2.86 -1.03
CA ARG A 115 -7.21 -3.50 0.03
C ARG A 115 -7.95 -3.46 1.37
N ALA A 116 -8.52 -2.30 1.74
CA ALA A 116 -9.27 -2.17 2.98
C ALA A 116 -10.47 -3.13 3.01
N LYS A 117 -11.22 -3.21 1.90
CA LYS A 117 -12.35 -4.13 1.75
C LYS A 117 -11.93 -5.59 1.87
N ALA A 118 -10.86 -6.00 1.20
CA ALA A 118 -10.38 -7.38 1.25
C ALA A 118 -9.89 -7.81 2.63
N LEU A 119 -9.30 -6.87 3.40
CA LEU A 119 -8.81 -7.14 4.75
C LEU A 119 -9.87 -6.91 5.85
N GLY A 120 -11.09 -6.49 5.50
CA GLY A 120 -12.13 -6.12 6.47
C GLY A 120 -11.76 -4.91 7.33
N GLN A 121 -10.84 -4.06 6.87
CA GLN A 121 -10.34 -2.87 7.58
C GLN A 121 -11.15 -1.62 7.19
N LYS A 122 -11.13 -0.61 8.06
CA LYS A 122 -11.63 0.73 7.70
C LYS A 122 -10.69 1.37 6.66
N PRO A 123 -11.19 2.02 5.59
CA PRO A 123 -10.37 2.61 4.52
C PRO A 123 -9.76 3.97 4.92
N ALA A 124 -9.17 4.09 6.11
CA ALA A 124 -8.65 5.36 6.62
C ALA A 124 -7.50 5.91 5.74
N TYR A 125 -6.58 5.04 5.35
CA TYR A 125 -5.44 5.39 4.49
C TYR A 125 -5.84 5.85 3.09
N PHE A 126 -6.99 5.41 2.57
CA PHE A 126 -7.55 5.93 1.32
C PHE A 126 -7.92 7.41 1.46
N TRP A 127 -8.63 7.77 2.53
CA TRP A 127 -9.00 9.16 2.79
C TRP A 127 -7.79 10.04 3.05
N VAL A 128 -6.80 9.53 3.80
CA VAL A 128 -5.54 10.25 4.02
C VAL A 128 -4.82 10.50 2.71
N TRP A 129 -4.74 9.52 1.82
CA TRP A 129 -4.15 9.71 0.49
C TRP A 129 -4.85 10.82 -0.30
N LEU A 130 -6.19 10.84 -0.32
CA LEU A 130 -6.94 11.90 -0.99
C LEU A 130 -6.67 13.28 -0.39
N VAL A 131 -6.65 13.40 0.94
CA VAL A 131 -6.33 14.65 1.62
C VAL A 131 -4.91 15.12 1.29
N MET A 132 -3.94 14.20 1.28
CA MET A 132 -2.55 14.52 0.92
C MET A 132 -2.44 14.95 -0.53
N LEU A 133 -3.15 14.29 -1.45
CA LEU A 133 -3.19 14.70 -2.85
C LEU A 133 -3.79 16.11 -2.99
N ILE A 134 -4.94 16.36 -2.36
CA ILE A 134 -5.59 17.69 -2.41
C ILE A 134 -4.65 18.76 -1.85
N LEU A 135 -3.97 18.48 -0.73
CA LEU A 135 -3.02 19.41 -0.14
C LEU A 135 -1.90 19.74 -1.12
N VAL A 136 -1.29 18.73 -1.76
CA VAL A 136 -0.23 18.95 -2.75
C VAL A 136 -0.74 19.76 -3.94
N LEU A 137 -1.94 19.44 -4.46
CA LEU A 137 -2.53 20.18 -5.59
C LEU A 137 -2.90 21.63 -5.27
N LEU A 138 -3.10 21.99 -3.99
CA LEU A 138 -3.34 23.37 -3.56
C LEU A 138 -2.04 24.15 -3.36
N THR A 139 -0.92 23.45 -3.21
CA THR A 139 0.41 24.04 -3.00
C THR A 139 1.27 24.06 -4.26
N ALA A 140 1.01 23.14 -5.19
CA ALA A 140 1.69 23.01 -6.47
C ALA A 140 1.06 23.91 -7.53
#